data_AF-A0A957UJ83-F1
#
_entry.id   AF-A0A957UJ83-F1
#
_cell.length_a   1.000
_cell.length_b   1.000
_cell.length_c   1.000
_cell.angle_alpha   90.00
_cell.angle_beta   90.00
_cell.angle_gamma   90.00
#
_symmetry.space_group_name_H-M   'P 1'
#
loop_
_entity.id
_entity.type
_entity.pdbx_description
1 polymer ?
#
loop_
_entity_poly.entity_id
_entity_poly.type
_entity_poly.pdbx_seq_one_letter_code
_entity_poly.pdbx_strand_id
1 'polypeptide(L)' 'MNSRPRILLINPNTTAGFTQRIQHIAAEYAAAGTIVEAVNPQQGPRSIESIYDELLSAPATLELVLQHEPHADAFVIAC' A
#
# COMPACT_ATOMS: atom_id res chain seq x y z
N MET A 1 26.42 -4.78 -6.24
CA MET A 1 25.08 -5.34 -5.95
C MET A 1 24.32 -4.30 -5.14
N ASN A 2 23.78 -3.26 -5.80
CA ASN A 2 23.00 -2.23 -5.10
C ASN A 2 21.73 -1.96 -5.93
N SER A 3 20.79 -2.89 -5.93
CA SER A 3 19.41 -2.54 -6.27
C SER A 3 18.86 -1.71 -5.11
N ARG A 4 18.24 -0.57 -5.44
CA ARG A 4 17.47 0.23 -4.48
C ARG A 4 16.20 -0.55 -4.17
N PRO A 5 15.98 -1.06 -2.94
CA PRO A 5 14.80 -1.86 -2.65
C PRO A 5 13.54 -1.00 -2.82
N ARG A 6 12.52 -1.55 -3.49
CA ARG A 6 11.24 -0.89 -3.73
C ARG A 6 10.13 -1.56 -2.93
N ILE A 7 9.62 -0.83 -1.95
CA ILE A 7 8.57 -1.29 -1.02
C ILE A 7 7.28 -0.59 -1.37
N LEU A 8 6.24 -1.37 -1.68
CA LEU A 8 4.90 -0.85 -1.92
C LEU A 8 4.07 -0.93 -0.63
N LEU A 9 3.56 0.21 -0.18
CA LEU A 9 2.60 0.30 0.92
C LEU A 9 1.19 0.37 0.33
N ILE A 10 0.37 -0.63 0.63
CA ILE A 10 -1.00 -0.70 0.15
C ILE A 10 -1.93 -0.33 1.30
N ASN A 11 -2.59 0.82 1.18
CA ASN A 11 -3.75 1.14 1.98
C ASN A 11 -4.96 0.37 1.41
N PRO A 12 -5.56 -0.59 2.16
CA PRO A 12 -6.66 -1.39 1.64
C PRO A 12 -8.00 -0.63 1.55
N ASN A 13 -8.12 0.55 2.17
CA ASN A 13 -9.30 1.40 2.03
C ASN A 13 -9.16 2.43 0.90
N THR A 14 -10.27 3.02 0.45
CA THR A 14 -10.29 3.92 -0.72
C THR A 14 -9.92 5.38 -0.41
N THR A 15 -9.55 5.71 0.83
CA THR A 15 -9.34 7.10 1.24
C THR A 15 -7.94 7.60 0.84
N ALA A 16 -7.86 8.30 -0.29
CA ALA A 16 -6.60 8.86 -0.83
C ALA A 16 -5.81 9.73 0.19
N GLY A 17 -6.51 10.52 1.00
CA GLY A 17 -5.87 11.33 2.04
C GLY A 17 -5.17 10.50 3.13
N PHE A 18 -5.59 9.26 3.34
CA PHE A 18 -4.91 8.33 4.25
C PHE A 18 -3.65 7.76 3.60
N THR A 19 -3.74 7.37 2.33
CA THR A 19 -2.60 6.95 1.50
C THR A 19 -1.51 8.00 1.42
N GLN A 20 -1.88 9.28 1.29
CA GLN A 20 -0.92 10.40 1.31
C GLN A 20 -0.17 10.52 2.64
N ARG A 21 -0.85 10.29 3.77
CA ARG A 21 -0.19 10.26 5.09
C ARG A 21 0.78 9.08 5.21
N ILE A 22 0.39 7.91 4.71
CA ILE A 22 1.24 6.72 4.65
C ILE A 22 2.49 7.01 3.81
N GLN A 23 2.34 7.60 2.61
CA GLN A 23 3.46 7.99 1.75
C GLN A 23 4.43 8.94 2.48
N HIS A 24 3.89 9.95 3.17
CA HIS A 24 4.71 10.94 3.88
C HIS A 24 5.56 10.29 4.97
N ILE A 25 4.94 9.49 5.83
CA ILE A 25 5.63 8.79 6.93
C ILE A 25 6.64 7.79 6.36
N ALA A 26 6.26 7.01 5.36
CA ALA A 26 7.16 6.04 4.73
C ALA A 26 8.41 6.72 4.17
N ALA A 27 8.24 7.86 3.48
CA ALA A 27 9.36 8.61 2.91
C ALA A 27 10.26 9.24 3.97
N GLU A 28 9.69 9.69 5.10
CA GLU A 28 10.43 10.28 6.21
C GLU A 28 11.38 9.27 6.89
N TYR A 29 10.93 8.02 7.04
CA TYR A 29 11.67 6.99 7.77
C TYR A 29 12.36 5.93 6.90
N ALA A 30 12.23 6.02 5.57
CA ALA A 30 12.90 5.09 4.66
C ALA A 30 14.43 5.18 4.80
N ALA A 31 15.09 4.03 4.84
CA ALA A 31 16.55 3.97 4.79
C ALA A 31 17.07 4.61 3.49
N ALA A 32 18.27 5.19 3.53
CA ALA A 32 18.86 5.82 2.36
C ALA A 32 18.96 4.83 1.18
N GLY A 33 18.37 5.21 0.06
CA GLY A 33 18.33 4.37 -1.15
C GLY A 33 17.14 3.42 -1.24
N THR A 34 16.27 3.34 -0.23
CA THR A 34 14.97 2.64 -0.33
C THR A 34 13.96 3.51 -1.07
N ILE A 35 13.24 2.93 -2.03
CA ILE A 35 12.12 3.55 -2.72
C ILE A 35 10.84 3.07 -2.05
N VAL A 36 9.99 4.00 -1.63
CA VAL A 36 8.69 3.71 -1.03
C VAL A 36 7.58 4.38 -1.84
N GLU A 37 6.53 3.64 -2.09
CA GLU A 37 5.35 4.10 -2.83
C GLU A 37 4.10 3.63 -2.09
N ALA A 38 3.15 4.53 -1.84
CA ALA A 38 1.87 4.21 -1.22
C ALA A 38 0.73 4.31 -2.24
N VAL A 39 -0.09 3.26 -2.29
CA VAL A 39 -1.25 3.15 -3.20
C VAL A 39 -2.51 2.72 -2.44
N ASN A 40 -3.67 2.95 -3.05
CA ASN A 40 -4.95 2.46 -2.56
C ASN A 40 -5.87 2.09 -3.71
N PRO A 41 -6.85 1.20 -3.50
CA PRO A 41 -7.77 0.81 -4.55
C PRO A 41 -8.79 1.92 -4.83
N GLN A 42 -9.40 1.86 -6.02
CA GLN A 42 -10.50 2.77 -6.40
C GLN A 42 -11.86 2.29 -5.89
N GLN A 43 -11.98 1.00 -5.55
CA GLN A 43 -13.21 0.36 -5.07
C GLN A 43 -12.94 -0.32 -3.73
N GLY A 44 -14.00 -0.44 -2.92
CA GLY A 44 -13.92 -0.98 -1.56
C GLY A 44 -14.37 0.05 -0.52
N PRO A 45 -14.22 -0.26 0.77
CA PRO A 45 -14.71 0.59 1.84
C PRO A 45 -13.83 1.84 2.01
N ARG A 46 -14.40 2.93 2.54
CA ARG A 46 -13.65 4.16 2.84
C ARG A 46 -12.78 4.04 4.09
N SER A 47 -13.20 3.23 5.04
CA SER A 47 -12.47 2.82 6.24
C SER A 47 -12.78 1.35 6.52
N ILE A 48 -11.90 0.65 7.24
CA ILE A 48 -12.09 -0.76 7.61
C ILE A 48 -12.34 -0.80 9.11
N GLU A 49 -13.58 -1.08 9.50
CA GLU A 49 -14.04 -0.98 10.89
C GLU A 49 -14.76 -2.25 11.36
N SER A 50 -14.82 -3.26 10.48
CA SER A 50 -15.46 -4.54 10.73
C SER A 50 -14.86 -5.65 9.85
N ILE A 51 -15.16 -6.90 10.19
CA ILE A 51 -14.84 -8.07 9.35
C ILE A 51 -15.48 -7.96 7.96
N TYR A 52 -16.67 -7.33 7.87
CA TYR A 52 -17.33 -7.11 6.60
C TYR A 52 -16.51 -6.18 5.70
N ASP A 53 -16.00 -5.06 6.25
CA ASP A 53 -15.15 -4.14 5.50
C ASP A 53 -13.82 -4.79 5.09
N GLU A 54 -13.23 -5.60 5.98
CA GLU A 54 -12.00 -6.35 5.68
C GLU A 54 -12.20 -7.28 4.48
N LEU A 55 -13.30 -8.06 4.48
CA LEU A 55 -13.64 -8.95 3.36
C LEU A 55 -13.89 -8.19 2.06
N LEU A 56 -14.48 -6.99 2.12
CA LEU A 56 -14.68 -6.14 0.93
C LEU A 56 -13.37 -5.52 0.42
N SER A 57 -12.39 -5.28 1.29
CA SER A 57 -11.11 -4.66 0.92
C SER A 57 -10.12 -5.66 0.30
N ALA A 58 -10.23 -6.94 0.66
CA ALA A 58 -9.24 -7.96 0.32
C ALA A 58 -9.06 -8.19 -1.21
N PRO A 59 -10.12 -8.30 -2.03
CA PRO A 59 -9.96 -8.53 -3.48
C PRO A 59 -9.20 -7.40 -4.17
N ALA A 60 -9.59 -6.15 -3.93
CA ALA A 60 -8.97 -4.99 -4.55
C ALA A 60 -7.52 -4.77 -4.05
N THR A 61 -7.23 -5.12 -2.79
CA THR A 61 -5.87 -5.13 -2.25
C THR A 61 -5.00 -6.16 -2.96
N LEU A 62 -5.51 -7.37 -3.19
CA LEU A 62 -4.79 -8.42 -3.91
C LEU A 62 -4.53 -8.03 -5.36
N GLU A 63 -5.49 -7.39 -6.03
CA GLU A 63 -5.28 -6.87 -7.39
C GLU A 63 -4.11 -5.88 -7.46
N LEU A 64 -3.99 -4.98 -6.47
CA LEU A 64 -2.84 -4.06 -6.40
C LEU A 64 -1.52 -4.80 -6.19
N VAL A 65 -1.49 -5.84 -5.34
CA VAL A 65 -0.30 -6.68 -5.20
C VAL A 65 0.09 -7.29 -6.54
N LEU A 66 -0.84 -7.94 -7.23
CA LEU A 66 -0.60 -8.61 -8.51
C LEU A 66 -0.13 -7.64 -9.60
N GLN A 67 -0.65 -6.41 -9.63
CA GLN A 67 -0.25 -5.38 -10.58
C GLN A 67 1.18 -4.88 -10.37
N HIS A 68 1.69 -4.91 -9.13
CA HIS A 68 2.98 -4.32 -8.77
C HIS A 68 4.08 -5.35 -8.47
N GLU A 69 3.72 -6.64 -8.32
CA GLU A 69 4.64 -7.75 -8.05
C GLU A 69 5.85 -7.79 -8.99
N PRO A 70 5.73 -7.57 -10.32
CA PRO A 70 6.87 -7.61 -11.23
C PRO A 70 7.95 -6.55 -10.97
N HIS A 71 7.65 -5.56 -10.14
CA HIS A 71 8.48 -4.39 -9.95
C HIS A 71 8.81 -4.13 -8.46
N ALA A 72 8.11 -4.75 -7.51
CA ALA A 72 8.25 -4.49 -6.08
C ALA A 72 9.08 -5.60 -5.40
N ASP A 73 9.99 -5.21 -4.51
CA ASP A 73 10.78 -6.16 -3.72
C ASP A 73 10.04 -6.60 -2.45
N ALA A 74 9.09 -5.79 -1.97
CA ALA A 74 8.28 -6.09 -0.81
C ALA A 74 6.95 -5.31 -0.82
N PHE A 75 6.00 -5.82 -0.03
CA PHE A 75 4.68 -5.23 0.19
C PHE A 75 4.41 -5.03 1.68
N VAL A 76 3.71 -3.95 2.02
CA VAL A 76 3.16 -3.68 3.34
C VAL A 76 1.69 -3.38 3.19
N ILE A 77 0.82 -4.13 3.86
CA ILE A 77 -0.61 -3.78 3.97
C ILE A 77 -0.75 -2.79 5.14
N ALA A 78 -0.99 -1.52 4.82
CA ALA A 78 -1.06 -0.41 5.75
C ALA A 78 -2.52 -0.07 6.09
N CYS A 79 -3.15 -0.95 6.87
CA CYS A 79 -4.55 -0.88 7.30
C CYS A 79 -4.69 -0.14 8.64
#